data_AF-A0A7X7QWV7-F1
#
_entry.id   AF-A0A7X7QWV7-F1
#
_cell.length_a   1.000
_cell.length_b   1.000
_cell.length_c   1.000
_cell.angle_alpha   90.00
_cell.angle_beta   90.00
_cell.angle_gamma   90.00
#
_symmetry.space_group_name_H-M   'P 1'
#
loop_
_entity.id
_entity.type
_entity.pdbx_description
1 polymer ?
#
loop_
_entity_poly.entity_id
_entity_poly.type
_entity_poly.pdbx_seq_one_letter_code
_entity_poly.pdbx_strand_id
1 'polypeptide(L)'
;NICVSSGIPAGIAYLTTAIIVITKGFMNMKKNPFLLPLTCSVTAYFIQGMFNISNNGIAFIFYILMGVIIALSKSNSNKIKLKDNT
;
A
#
# COMPACT_ATOMS: atom_id res chain seq x y z
N ASN A 1 -11.55 15.31 -5.85
CA ASN A 1 -10.97 16.50 -6.52
C ASN A 1 -9.44 16.42 -6.61
N ILE A 2 -8.88 15.45 -7.34
CA ILE A 2 -7.41 15.27 -7.43
C ILE A 2 -6.96 15.29 -8.90
N CYS A 3 -7.72 14.67 -9.81
CA CYS A 3 -7.46 14.69 -11.26
C CYS A 3 -7.65 16.07 -11.92
N VAL A 4 -8.44 16.96 -11.31
CA VAL A 4 -8.69 18.32 -11.83
C VAL A 4 -7.79 19.39 -11.22
N SER A 5 -7.17 19.13 -10.07
CA SER A 5 -6.41 20.15 -9.32
C SER A 5 -4.90 19.92 -9.30
N SER A 6 -4.43 18.68 -9.45
CA SER A 6 -2.99 18.34 -9.33
C SER A 6 -2.40 17.79 -10.63
N GLY A 7 -3.23 17.66 -11.67
CA GLY A 7 -2.85 17.18 -12.99
C GLY A 7 -2.55 15.69 -13.07
N ILE A 8 -2.35 15.22 -14.30
CA ILE A 8 -1.90 13.87 -14.68
C ILE A 8 -0.67 13.37 -13.86
N PRO A 9 0.32 14.21 -13.49
CA PRO A 9 1.49 13.74 -12.75
C PRO A 9 1.16 13.17 -11.36
N ALA A 10 0.24 13.80 -10.64
CA ALA A 10 -0.15 13.35 -9.29
C ALA A 10 -0.92 12.02 -9.35
N GLY A 11 -1.75 11.83 -10.38
CA GLY A 11 -2.44 10.57 -10.63
C GLY A 11 -1.46 9.43 -10.91
N ILE A 12 -0.42 9.68 -11.72
CA ILE A 12 0.63 8.69 -12.01
C ILE A 12 1.42 8.33 -10.75
N ALA A 13 1.86 9.32 -9.96
CA ALA A 13 2.60 9.07 -8.73
C ALA A 13 1.79 8.22 -7.73
N TYR A 14 0.48 8.49 -7.63
CA TYR A 14 -0.44 7.72 -6.79
C TYR A 14 -0.58 6.27 -7.28
N LEU A 15 -0.80 6.09 -8.59
CA LEU A 15 -0.92 4.77 -9.22
C LEU A 15 0.35 3.94 -9.01
N THR A 16 1.52 4.55 -9.23
CA THR A 16 2.82 3.90 -9.10
C THR A 16 3.07 3.47 -7.66
N THR A 17 2.77 4.34 -6.69
CA THR A 17 2.90 4.04 -5.27
C THR A 17 1.98 2.89 -4.86
N ALA A 18 0.72 2.90 -5.30
CA ALA A 18 -0.24 1.82 -5.09
C ALA A 18 0.26 0.46 -5.58
N ILE A 19 0.73 0.41 -6.83
CA ILE A 19 1.25 -0.82 -7.43
C ILE A 19 2.46 -1.36 -6.64
N ILE A 20 3.39 -0.48 -6.23
CA ILE A 20 4.57 -0.89 -5.46
C ILE A 20 4.17 -1.50 -4.12
N VAL A 21 3.26 -0.87 -3.38
CA VAL A 21 2.84 -1.36 -2.06
C VAL A 21 2.05 -2.67 -2.17
N ILE A 22 1.15 -2.79 -3.15
CA ILE A 22 0.41 -4.03 -3.39
C ILE A 22 1.38 -5.17 -3.73
N THR A 23 2.32 -4.92 -4.64
CA THR A 23 3.33 -5.93 -5.04
C THR A 23 4.18 -6.35 -3.84
N LYS A 24 4.63 -5.41 -3.01
CA LYS A 24 5.39 -5.74 -1.78
C LYS A 24 4.56 -6.45 -0.73
N GLY A 25 3.26 -6.15 -0.62
CA GLY A 25 2.32 -6.86 0.23
C GLY A 25 2.20 -8.33 -0.18
N PHE A 26 1.93 -8.58 -1.47
CA PHE A 26 1.85 -9.94 -2.03
C PHE A 26 3.16 -10.72 -1.90
N MET A 27 4.31 -10.11 -2.20
CA MET A 27 5.61 -10.79 -2.07
C MET A 27 5.94 -11.21 -0.63
N ASN A 28 5.46 -10.45 0.37
CA ASN A 28 5.71 -10.73 1.78
C ASN A 28 4.58 -11.53 2.47
N MET A 29 3.48 -11.84 1.78
CA MET A 29 2.39 -12.67 2.34
C MET A 29 2.87 -14.04 2.82
N LYS A 30 3.84 -14.65 2.12
CA LYS A 30 4.40 -15.95 2.54
C LYS A 30 5.07 -15.92 3.92
N LYS A 31 5.46 -14.74 4.41
CA LYS A 31 6.16 -14.57 5.70
C LYS A 31 5.23 -14.15 6.84
N ASN A 32 4.12 -13.46 6.54
CA ASN A 32 3.15 -13.04 7.54
C ASN A 32 1.72 -13.14 6.98
N PRO A 33 0.87 -14.05 7.47
CA PRO A 33 -0.50 -14.24 6.98
C PRO A 33 -1.38 -12.99 7.19
N PHE A 34 -1.03 -12.13 8.15
CA PHE A 34 -1.71 -10.83 8.37
C PHE A 34 -1.57 -9.84 7.21
N LEU A 35 -0.58 -10.00 6.32
CA LEU A 35 -0.44 -9.17 5.12
C LEU A 35 -1.50 -9.49 4.06
N LEU A 36 -2.11 -10.68 4.09
CA LEU A 36 -3.15 -11.10 3.15
C LEU A 36 -4.39 -10.21 3.21
N PRO A 37 -5.08 -10.09 4.37
CA PRO A 37 -6.25 -9.23 4.48
C PRO A 37 -5.90 -7.74 4.31
N LEU A 38 -4.71 -7.31 4.75
CA LEU A 38 -4.25 -5.93 4.61
C LEU A 38 -4.05 -5.53 3.15
N THR A 39 -3.39 -6.37 2.36
CA THR A 39 -3.17 -6.10 0.93
C THR A 39 -4.49 -6.18 0.15
N CYS A 40 -5.39 -7.09 0.54
CA CYS A 40 -6.73 -7.18 -0.03
C CYS A 40 -7.55 -5.91 0.23
N SER A 41 -7.54 -5.41 1.47
CA SER A 41 -8.21 -4.16 1.86
C SER A 41 -7.67 -2.97 1.08
N VAL A 42 -6.34 -2.83 0.99
CA VAL A 42 -5.70 -1.76 0.20
C VAL A 42 -6.07 -1.83 -1.28
N THR A 43 -6.16 -3.04 -1.86
CA THR A 43 -6.57 -3.24 -3.27
C THR A 43 -8.03 -2.88 -3.49
N ALA A 44 -8.93 -3.30 -2.60
CA ALA A 44 -10.34 -2.97 -2.67
C ALA A 44 -10.57 -1.46 -2.54
N TYR A 45 -9.86 -0.79 -1.61
CA TYR A 45 -9.90 0.66 -1.46
C TYR A 45 -9.34 1.40 -2.68
N PHE A 46 -8.29 0.86 -3.30
CA PHE A 46 -7.72 1.45 -4.51
C PHE A 46 -8.71 1.39 -5.69
N ILE A 47 -9.34 0.23 -5.90
CA ILE A 47 -10.39 0.08 -6.92
C ILE A 47 -11.55 1.03 -6.62
N GLN A 48 -11.99 1.12 -5.35
CA GLN A 48 -13.05 2.04 -4.94
C GLN A 48 -12.68 3.51 -5.19
N GLY A 49 -11.42 3.90 -4.98
CA GLY A 49 -10.92 5.24 -5.26
C GLY A 49 -10.81 5.58 -6.76
N MET A 50 -10.63 4.58 -7.63
CA MET A 50 -10.65 4.77 -9.09
C MET A 50 -12.06 5.07 -9.61
N PHE A 51 -13.10 4.47 -9.01
CA PHE A 51 -14.50 4.67 -9.42
C PHE A 51 -15.22 5.80 -8.65
N ASN A 52 -14.75 6.18 -7.46
CA ASN A 52 -15.37 7.24 -6.65
C ASN A 52 -14.32 8.15 -5.99
N ILE A 53 -13.84 9.13 -6.75
CA ILE A 53 -12.77 10.07 -6.35
C ILE A 53 -13.22 11.15 -5.36
N SER A 54 -14.50 11.12 -4.97
CA SER A 54 -15.13 12.13 -4.09
C SER A 54 -14.97 11.83 -2.61
N ASN A 55 -14.53 10.61 -2.24
CA ASN A 55 -14.46 10.24 -0.83
C ASN A 55 -13.11 10.59 -0.19
N ASN A 56 -12.95 11.86 0.17
CA ASN A 56 -11.71 12.40 0.76
C ASN A 56 -11.38 11.80 2.15
N GLY A 57 -12.38 11.28 2.88
CA GLY A 57 -12.18 10.69 4.22
C GLY A 57 -11.50 9.32 4.17
N ILE A 58 -11.76 8.54 3.12
CA ILE A 58 -11.21 7.18 2.97
C ILE A 58 -9.74 7.21 2.56
N ALA A 59 -9.30 8.27 1.86
CA ALA A 59 -7.92 8.41 1.41
C ALA A 59 -6.92 8.32 2.58
N PHE A 60 -7.24 8.90 3.74
CA PHE A 60 -6.38 8.84 4.93
C PHE A 60 -6.19 7.40 5.43
N ILE A 61 -7.26 6.62 5.46
CA ILE A 61 -7.23 5.21 5.89
C ILE A 61 -6.38 4.38 4.92
N PHE A 62 -6.50 4.65 3.62
CA PHE A 62 -5.67 4.02 2.59
C PHE A 62 -4.18 4.27 2.82
N TYR A 63 -3.78 5.51 3.10
CA TYR A 63 -2.38 5.85 3.38
C TYR A 63 -1.86 5.22 4.68
N ILE A 64 -2.68 5.15 5.72
CA ILE A 64 -2.31 4.46 6.98
C ILE A 64 -2.06 2.98 6.71
N LEU A 65 -2.98 2.30 6.02
CA LEU A 65 -2.85 0.88 5.69
C LEU A 65 -1.62 0.61 4.82
N MET A 66 -1.34 1.47 3.83
CA MET A 66 -0.09 1.42 3.07
C MET A 66 1.15 1.49 3.96
N GLY A 67 1.18 2.46 4.89
CA GLY A 67 2.28 2.63 5.83
C GLY A 67 2.51 1.40 6.70
N VAL A 68 1.43 0.76 7.15
CA VAL A 68 1.48 -0.49 7.92
C VAL A 68 2.08 -1.63 7.09
N ILE A 69 1.68 -1.80 5.83
CA ILE A 69 2.27 -2.81 4.93
C ILE A 69 3.78 -2.59 4.76
N ILE A 70 4.19 -1.34 4.52
CA ILE A 70 5.61 -0.98 4.35
C ILE A 70 6.39 -1.25 5.66
N ALA A 71 5.85 -0.86 6.81
CA ALA A 71 6.48 -1.06 8.11
C ALA A 71 6.66 -2.56 8.44
N LEU A 72 5.61 -3.37 8.23
CA LEU A 72 5.66 -4.82 8.44
C LEU A 72 6.60 -5.52 7.46
N SER A 73 6.65 -5.05 6.21
CA SER A 73 7.59 -5.53 5.20
C SER A 73 9.04 -5.20 5.57
N LYS A 74 9.32 -3.97 6.03
CA LYS A 74 10.67 -3.52 6.44
C LYS A 74 11.15 -4.19 7.73
N SER A 75 10.27 -4.33 8.73
CA SER A 75 10.58 -5.03 9.98
C SER A 75 11.05 -6.47 9.70
N ASN A 76 10.40 -7.16 8.75
CA ASN A 76 10.83 -8.48 8.32
C ASN A 76 12.19 -8.50 7.64
N SER A 77 12.50 -7.52 6.79
CA SER A 77 13.81 -7.46 6.14
C SER A 77 14.95 -7.30 7.16
N ASN A 78 14.70 -6.60 8.27
CA ASN A 78 15.68 -6.41 9.34
C ASN A 78 15.88 -7.70 10.17
N LYS A 79 14.79 -8.44 10.48
CA LYS A 79 14.90 -9.74 11.16
C LYS A 79 15.66 -10.80 10.37
N ILE A 80 15.54 -10.81 9.03
CA ILE A 80 16.29 -11.73 8.18
C ILE A 80 17.78 -11.37 8.21
N LYS A 81 18.11 -10.08 8.05
CA LYS A 81 19.50 -9.62 8.15
C LYS A 81 20.14 -9.95 9.50
N LEU A 82 19.43 -9.86 10.61
CA LEU A 82 19.94 -10.26 11.93
C LEU A 82 20.23 -11.76 12.03
N LYS A 83 19.41 -12.60 11.38
CA LYS A 83 19.59 -14.06 11.40
C LYS A 83 20.74 -14.55 10.53
N ASP A 84 21.12 -13.80 9.48
CA ASP A 84 22.28 -14.11 8.63
C ASP A 84 23.62 -13.64 9.22
N ASN A 85 23.60 -12.83 10.29
CA ASN A 85 24.81 -12.31 10.96
C ASN A 85 25.10 -12.98 12.32
N THR A 86 24.39 -14.06 12.67
CA THR A 86 24.61 -14.87 13.88
C THR A 86 24.87 -16.31 13.47
#